data_AF-A0A426XJG1-F1
#
_entry.id   AF-A0A426XJG1-F1
#
_cell.length_a   1.000
_cell.length_b   1.000
_cell.length_c   1.000
_cell.angle_alpha   90.00
_cell.angle_beta   90.00
_cell.angle_gamma   90.00
#
_symmetry.space_group_name_H-M   'P 1'
#
loop_
_entity.id
_entity.type
_entity.pdbx_description
1 polymer ?
#
loop_
_entity_poly.entity_id
_entity_poly.type
_entity_poly.pdbx_seq_one_letter_code
_entity_poly.pdbx_strand_id
1 'polypeptide(L)'
;MAKPPFLPFLLFVASALLSTSCSAVPRKMVAFYELKKGDFSVKVTNWGAIITSVVLPDSKGLRNLGDVVLAYDGLAPYLVRSISLFSSLNLVQALIYATPTCDLSRETANPSDILSGHRGFSHVIWTVKEKVDGEFPYITLYYHSFDGEQGMYDIITISSKGFPGALDVFVTYEISAPYELSIAMRAKSLNKATPVNLAQHSYWNLGGHGSGTILSNTVQIFASKITPVDANLIPTGAFMPVSGTPYDFLKPMTVGSRIDKVPPGYDINYVLDQPIGSNGMRKVAVVKDGDGSGRAFELWANQPGVQFYTGNFLNDVKGKGGHIYGIHAGLCLETQGFPDSVNHPKFPSQIVNPGEDYKHNMLFKFSF
;
A
#
# COMPACT_ATOMS: atom_id res chain seq x y z
N MET A 1 -98.16 7.36 -1.39
CA MET A 1 -97.47 8.28 -0.46
C MET A 1 -96.50 7.47 0.37
N ALA A 2 -95.22 7.47 -0.01
CA ALA A 2 -94.15 6.75 0.68
C ALA A 2 -93.00 7.72 0.93
N LYS A 3 -92.52 7.74 2.19
CA LYS A 3 -91.50 8.67 2.72
C LYS A 3 -90.11 8.40 2.11
N PRO A 4 -89.24 9.42 1.97
CA PRO A 4 -87.90 9.26 1.43
C PRO A 4 -86.90 8.83 2.53
N PRO A 5 -85.80 8.14 2.19
CA PRO A 5 -84.65 8.07 3.06
C PRO A 5 -83.47 8.94 2.56
N PHE A 6 -82.79 9.47 3.56
CA PHE A 6 -81.57 10.26 3.56
C PHE A 6 -80.42 9.66 2.75
N LEU A 7 -79.67 10.54 2.06
CA LEU A 7 -78.39 10.26 1.40
C LEU A 7 -77.26 10.86 2.24
N PRO A 8 -76.28 10.11 2.76
CA PRO A 8 -75.09 10.69 3.37
C PRO A 8 -73.96 10.87 2.34
N PHE A 9 -73.33 12.03 2.44
CA PHE A 9 -72.12 12.48 1.76
C PHE A 9 -70.96 11.47 1.93
N LEU A 10 -70.38 11.00 0.83
CA LEU A 10 -69.11 10.26 0.83
C LEU A 10 -67.99 11.21 0.40
N LEU A 11 -67.16 11.61 1.36
CA LEU A 11 -65.90 12.32 1.14
C LEU A 11 -64.91 11.39 0.42
N PHE A 12 -64.40 11.82 -0.74
CA PHE A 12 -63.20 11.27 -1.34
C PHE A 12 -61.97 11.79 -0.58
N VAL A 13 -61.30 10.93 0.18
CA VAL A 13 -59.95 11.19 0.69
C VAL A 13 -58.95 10.71 -0.35
N ALA A 14 -58.35 11.64 -1.09
CA ALA A 14 -57.22 11.36 -1.95
C ALA A 14 -55.97 11.17 -1.08
N SER A 15 -55.53 9.92 -0.91
CA SER A 15 -54.25 9.59 -0.30
C SER A 15 -53.11 9.93 -1.26
N ALA A 16 -52.42 11.04 -1.01
CA ALA A 16 -51.17 11.38 -1.68
C ALA A 16 -50.07 10.40 -1.25
N LEU A 17 -49.70 9.47 -2.14
CA LEU A 17 -48.50 8.66 -2.01
C LEU A 17 -47.28 9.55 -2.30
N LEU A 18 -46.64 10.04 -1.23
CA LEU A 18 -45.30 10.61 -1.30
C LEU A 18 -44.33 9.47 -1.64
N SER A 19 -43.96 9.35 -2.91
CA SER A 19 -42.84 8.52 -3.34
C SER A 19 -41.54 9.20 -2.88
N THR A 20 -41.03 8.78 -1.72
CA THR A 20 -39.65 9.07 -1.33
C THR A 20 -38.73 8.31 -2.29
N SER A 21 -38.21 9.00 -3.30
CA SER A 21 -37.13 8.49 -4.14
C SER A 21 -35.90 8.31 -3.26
N CYS A 22 -35.65 7.07 -2.85
CA CYS A 22 -34.37 6.69 -2.27
C CYS A 22 -33.34 6.85 -3.39
N SER A 23 -32.54 7.93 -3.35
CA SER A 23 -31.42 8.10 -4.26
C SER A 23 -30.45 6.95 -4.04
N ALA A 24 -30.44 6.00 -4.96
CA ALA A 24 -29.50 4.89 -4.92
C ALA A 24 -28.07 5.46 -4.92
N VAL A 25 -27.31 5.17 -3.87
CA VAL A 25 -25.88 5.50 -3.81
C VAL A 25 -25.23 4.85 -5.05
N PRO A 26 -24.51 5.61 -5.89
CA PRO A 26 -23.88 5.05 -7.08
C PRO A 26 -22.98 3.88 -6.69
N ARG A 27 -23.22 2.69 -7.26
CA ARG A 27 -22.40 1.51 -7.00
C ARG A 27 -20.99 1.77 -7.55
N LYS A 28 -19.99 1.86 -6.67
CA LYS A 28 -18.59 1.94 -7.11
C LYS A 28 -18.23 0.64 -7.85
N MET A 29 -17.89 0.75 -9.13
CA MET A 29 -17.41 -0.40 -9.90
C MET A 29 -15.89 -0.51 -9.80
N VAL A 30 -15.40 -1.74 -9.71
CA VAL A 30 -13.97 -2.02 -9.79
C VAL A 30 -13.56 -2.10 -11.25
N ALA A 31 -12.46 -1.44 -11.60
CA ALA A 31 -11.87 -1.46 -12.93
C ALA A 31 -10.34 -1.40 -12.86
N PHE A 32 -9.71 -1.61 -14.01
CA PHE A 32 -8.29 -1.45 -14.23
C PHE A 32 -8.07 -0.26 -15.17
N TYR A 33 -7.07 0.55 -14.86
CA TYR A 33 -6.73 1.79 -15.54
C TYR A 33 -5.28 1.71 -15.99
N GLU A 34 -5.01 2.04 -17.25
CA GLU A 34 -3.66 2.10 -17.79
C GLU A 34 -3.21 3.56 -17.94
N LEU A 35 -1.99 3.83 -17.46
CA LEU A 35 -1.20 5.00 -17.79
C LEU A 35 -0.13 4.53 -18.78
N LYS A 36 0.02 5.21 -19.92
CA LYS A 36 0.96 4.78 -20.96
C LYS A 36 1.65 5.95 -21.63
N LYS A 37 2.96 5.83 -21.81
CA LYS A 37 3.79 6.76 -22.56
C LYS A 37 4.78 5.96 -23.40
N GLY A 38 4.54 5.92 -24.71
CA GLY A 38 5.38 5.14 -25.64
C GLY A 38 5.38 3.64 -25.28
N ASP A 39 6.55 3.15 -24.91
CA ASP A 39 6.85 1.76 -24.53
C ASP A 39 6.86 1.52 -23.00
N PHE A 40 6.55 2.55 -22.20
CA PHE A 40 6.35 2.45 -20.77
C PHE A 40 4.85 2.47 -20.42
N SER A 41 4.36 1.47 -19.69
CA SER A 41 2.99 1.48 -19.18
C SER A 41 2.86 0.96 -17.76
N VAL A 42 1.89 1.52 -17.03
CA VAL A 42 1.56 1.19 -15.64
C VAL A 42 0.07 0.93 -15.58
N LYS A 43 -0.34 -0.21 -15.01
CA LYS A 43 -1.75 -0.52 -14.76
C LYS A 43 -2.05 -0.47 -13.28
N VAL A 44 -3.16 0.16 -12.94
CA VAL A 44 -3.65 0.32 -11.57
C VAL A 44 -5.11 -0.12 -11.51
N THR A 45 -5.53 -0.77 -10.44
CA THR A 45 -6.96 -0.98 -10.13
C THR A 45 -7.41 -0.10 -8.98
N ASN A 46 -8.66 0.37 -9.01
CA ASN A 46 -9.25 1.09 -7.90
C ASN A 46 -9.68 0.18 -6.73
N TRP A 47 -9.55 -1.15 -6.85
CA TRP A 47 -9.55 -2.02 -5.68
C TRP A 47 -8.21 -1.91 -4.97
N GLY A 48 -8.19 -1.42 -3.73
CA GLY A 48 -6.97 -1.28 -2.95
C GLY A 48 -5.92 -0.32 -3.53
N ALA A 49 -6.28 0.46 -4.55
CA ALA A 49 -5.41 1.30 -5.35
C ALA A 49 -4.23 0.57 -6.04
N ILE A 50 -4.34 -0.75 -6.28
CA ILE A 50 -3.25 -1.69 -6.58
C ILE A 50 -2.55 -1.42 -7.91
N ILE A 51 -1.21 -1.35 -7.95
CA ILE A 51 -0.41 -1.47 -9.17
C ILE A 51 -0.39 -2.95 -9.58
N THR A 52 -0.89 -3.25 -10.77
CA THR A 52 -1.05 -4.62 -11.28
C THR A 52 -0.07 -4.95 -12.41
N SER A 53 0.54 -3.94 -13.00
CA SER A 53 1.49 -4.09 -14.11
C SER A 53 2.39 -2.87 -14.21
N VAL A 54 3.68 -3.10 -14.45
CA VAL A 54 4.65 -2.06 -14.86
C VAL A 54 5.48 -2.64 -15.99
N VAL A 55 5.25 -2.17 -17.22
CA VAL A 55 5.86 -2.69 -18.44
C VAL A 55 6.86 -1.70 -18.98
N LEU A 56 8.09 -2.16 -19.21
CA LEU A 56 9.17 -1.36 -19.79
C LEU A 56 10.14 -2.22 -20.61
N PRO A 57 10.96 -1.61 -21.48
CA PRO A 57 12.01 -2.30 -22.24
C PRO A 57 13.10 -2.94 -21.38
N ASP A 58 13.99 -3.68 -22.05
CA ASP A 58 15.25 -4.17 -21.50
C ASP A 58 16.46 -3.68 -22.34
N SER A 59 17.68 -4.00 -21.90
CA SER A 59 18.94 -3.62 -22.56
C SER A 59 19.10 -4.15 -23.99
N LYS A 60 18.31 -5.17 -24.39
CA LYS A 60 18.37 -5.78 -25.73
C LYS A 60 17.55 -4.99 -26.74
N GLY A 61 16.72 -4.05 -26.28
CA GLY A 61 16.11 -3.02 -27.12
C GLY A 61 14.68 -2.65 -26.72
N LEU A 62 14.22 -1.49 -27.23
CA LEU A 62 12.92 -0.86 -26.90
C LEU A 62 11.68 -1.72 -27.17
N ARG A 63 11.80 -2.81 -27.96
CA ARG A 63 10.69 -3.72 -28.25
C ARG A 63 10.60 -4.90 -27.28
N ASN A 64 11.62 -5.12 -26.47
CA ASN A 64 11.65 -6.25 -25.54
C ASN A 64 11.03 -5.85 -24.20
N LEU A 65 9.70 -5.76 -24.21
CA LEU A 65 8.91 -5.33 -23.08
C LEU A 65 8.72 -6.45 -22.07
N GLY A 66 8.89 -6.14 -20.79
CA GLY A 66 8.62 -7.06 -19.70
C GLY A 66 7.85 -6.36 -18.60
N ASP A 67 6.89 -7.07 -18.02
CA ASP A 67 6.17 -6.62 -16.83
C ASP A 67 6.98 -7.00 -15.59
N VAL A 68 7.40 -6.01 -14.81
CA VAL A 68 8.33 -6.18 -13.67
C VAL A 68 7.65 -6.23 -12.30
N VAL A 69 6.32 -6.33 -12.26
CA VAL A 69 5.56 -6.42 -11.00
C VAL A 69 4.78 -7.73 -10.93
N LEU A 70 4.87 -8.43 -9.80
CA LEU A 70 4.02 -9.59 -9.53
C LEU A 70 2.60 -9.11 -9.21
N ALA A 71 1.62 -9.79 -9.79
CA ALA A 71 0.20 -9.49 -9.65
C ALA A 71 -0.64 -10.71 -10.11
N TYR A 72 -1.97 -10.58 -10.04
CA TYR A 72 -2.93 -11.51 -10.63
C TYR A 72 -3.52 -10.97 -11.95
N ASP A 73 -4.03 -11.85 -12.82
CA ASP A 73 -4.66 -11.46 -14.09
C ASP A 73 -6.03 -10.78 -13.93
N GLY A 74 -6.68 -10.94 -12.77
CA GLY A 74 -8.03 -10.45 -12.55
C GLY A 74 -8.29 -10.12 -11.09
N LEU A 75 -9.49 -9.59 -10.81
CA LEU A 75 -9.85 -9.10 -9.48
C LEU A 75 -10.11 -10.23 -8.48
N ALA A 76 -10.69 -11.35 -8.89
CA ALA A 76 -11.17 -12.38 -7.98
C ALA A 76 -10.10 -12.89 -6.98
N PRO A 77 -8.83 -13.15 -7.39
CA PRO A 77 -7.79 -13.52 -6.44
C PRO A 77 -7.48 -12.47 -5.36
N TYR A 78 -7.64 -11.17 -5.66
CA TYR A 78 -7.49 -10.08 -4.69
C TYR A 78 -8.65 -10.00 -3.69
N LEU A 79 -9.81 -10.59 -3.98
CA LEU A 79 -10.98 -10.61 -3.09
C LEU A 79 -10.99 -11.81 -2.14
N VAL A 80 -10.42 -12.93 -2.57
CA VAL A 80 -10.54 -14.23 -1.87
C VAL A 80 -9.40 -14.47 -0.90
N ARG A 81 -8.21 -13.92 -1.16
CA ARG A 81 -7.03 -14.13 -0.31
C ARG A 81 -7.01 -13.10 0.82
N SER A 82 -6.87 -13.58 2.06
CA SER A 82 -6.83 -12.77 3.28
C SER A 82 -5.49 -12.08 3.53
N ILE A 83 -4.44 -12.48 2.80
CA ILE A 83 -3.11 -11.86 2.88
C ILE A 83 -3.05 -10.82 1.76
N SER A 84 -2.65 -9.59 2.09
CA SER A 84 -2.47 -8.43 1.19
C SER A 84 -1.40 -8.62 0.10
N LEU A 85 -1.25 -9.84 -0.45
CA LEU A 85 -0.31 -10.16 -1.51
C LEU A 85 -0.57 -9.25 -2.72
N PHE A 86 0.48 -8.57 -3.15
CA PHE A 86 0.49 -7.67 -4.31
C PHE A 86 -0.39 -6.42 -4.18
N SER A 87 -0.73 -5.96 -2.96
CA SER A 87 -1.44 -4.68 -2.78
C SER A 87 -0.52 -3.46 -2.88
N SER A 88 -1.01 -2.28 -3.27
CA SER A 88 -0.18 -1.07 -3.42
C SER A 88 -0.39 -0.01 -2.35
N LEU A 89 -1.41 -0.16 -1.51
CA LEU A 89 -1.60 0.67 -0.32
C LEU A 89 -1.88 -0.26 0.82
N ASN A 90 -0.80 -0.63 1.48
CA ASN A 90 -0.94 -1.03 2.85
C ASN A 90 -0.82 0.26 3.65
N LEU A 91 -1.75 0.49 4.57
CA LEU A 91 -1.29 1.10 5.79
C LEU A 91 -0.22 0.10 6.25
N VAL A 92 1.06 0.48 6.23
CA VAL A 92 2.02 -0.25 7.04
C VAL A 92 1.74 0.22 8.45
N GLN A 93 0.63 -0.29 8.94
CA GLN A 93 0.45 -0.57 10.33
C GLN A 93 1.49 -1.61 10.64
N ALA A 94 2.69 -1.12 10.88
CA ALA A 94 3.40 -1.69 11.96
C ALA A 94 2.52 -1.59 13.19
N LEU A 95 2.41 -2.73 13.86
CA LEU A 95 1.59 -2.96 15.02
C LEU A 95 1.31 -1.67 15.78
N ILE A 96 0.06 -1.24 15.78
CA ILE A 96 -0.36 -0.23 16.73
C ILE A 96 -0.71 -0.99 17.99
N TYR A 97 0.23 -1.05 18.93
CA TYR A 97 -0.16 -0.87 20.32
C TYR A 97 -0.39 0.63 20.54
N ALA A 98 -1.34 1.06 21.36
CA ALA A 98 -1.42 2.45 21.75
C ALA A 98 -1.96 2.51 23.18
N THR A 99 -1.21 3.11 24.11
CA THR A 99 -1.70 3.66 25.39
C THR A 99 -0.76 4.80 25.80
N PRO A 100 -1.23 5.90 26.47
CA PRO A 100 -2.11 5.90 27.65
C PRO A 100 -3.34 6.84 27.62
N THR A 101 -3.72 7.40 26.46
CA THR A 101 -4.98 8.19 26.35
C THR A 101 -6.09 7.47 25.59
N CYS A 102 -5.81 6.26 25.10
CA CYS A 102 -6.78 5.31 24.57
C CYS A 102 -6.38 3.94 25.14
N ASP A 103 -7.21 3.30 25.96
CA ASP A 103 -6.93 2.00 26.58
C ASP A 103 -7.02 0.86 25.54
N LEU A 104 -5.92 0.62 24.82
CA LEU A 104 -5.62 -0.68 24.22
C LEU A 104 -4.63 -1.39 25.14
N SER A 105 -5.15 -2.12 26.13
CA SER A 105 -4.33 -2.97 26.97
C SER A 105 -3.58 -3.99 26.10
N ARG A 106 -2.36 -4.29 26.52
CA ARG A 106 -1.40 -5.23 25.91
C ARG A 106 -1.96 -6.66 25.69
N GLU A 107 -3.13 -6.98 26.24
CA GLU A 107 -3.75 -8.30 26.20
C GLU A 107 -4.67 -8.56 25.00
N THR A 108 -5.00 -7.55 24.17
CA THR A 108 -5.97 -7.71 23.07
C THR A 108 -5.38 -7.71 21.66
N ALA A 109 -4.06 -7.73 21.50
CA ALA A 109 -3.43 -7.75 20.18
C ALA A 109 -3.54 -9.13 19.54
N ASN A 110 -4.19 -9.20 18.38
CA ASN A 110 -4.27 -10.41 17.57
C ASN A 110 -3.25 -10.33 16.42
N PRO A 111 -2.71 -11.47 15.94
CA PRO A 111 -1.87 -11.54 14.73
C PRO A 111 -2.52 -10.93 13.47
N SER A 112 -3.84 -10.70 13.50
CA SER A 112 -4.63 -10.06 12.44
C SER A 112 -4.41 -8.56 12.27
N ASP A 113 -3.71 -7.88 13.19
CA ASP A 113 -3.50 -6.42 13.12
C ASP A 113 -2.32 -6.02 12.20
N ILE A 114 -1.68 -7.01 11.57
CA ILE A 114 -0.68 -6.86 10.52
C ILE A 114 -1.36 -6.34 9.24
N LEU A 115 -0.84 -5.26 8.65
CA LEU A 115 -1.33 -4.69 7.38
C LEU A 115 -2.78 -4.18 7.40
N SER A 116 -3.17 -3.44 8.45
CA SER A 116 -4.47 -2.75 8.58
C SER A 116 -5.70 -3.65 8.77
N GLY A 117 -5.54 -4.75 9.49
CA GLY A 117 -6.68 -5.56 9.94
C GLY A 117 -7.47 -6.23 8.80
N HIS A 118 -8.68 -6.71 9.12
CA HIS A 118 -9.54 -7.45 8.19
C HIS A 118 -10.05 -6.65 6.98
N ARG A 119 -10.02 -5.31 7.01
CA ARG A 119 -10.50 -4.41 5.94
C ARG A 119 -9.59 -3.20 5.77
N GLY A 120 -8.32 -3.47 5.53
CA GLY A 120 -7.31 -2.47 5.23
C GLY A 120 -7.57 -1.67 3.94
N PHE A 121 -6.77 -0.62 3.72
CA PHE A 121 -6.82 0.20 2.51
C PHE A 121 -6.59 -0.56 1.21
N SER A 122 -5.96 -1.73 1.28
CA SER A 122 -5.77 -2.69 0.20
C SER A 122 -7.02 -3.51 -0.16
N HIS A 123 -8.06 -3.48 0.68
CA HIS A 123 -9.27 -4.33 0.57
C HIS A 123 -10.56 -3.52 0.45
N VAL A 124 -10.47 -2.29 -0.05
CA VAL A 124 -11.61 -1.39 -0.26
C VAL A 124 -11.63 -0.82 -1.67
N ILE A 125 -12.81 -0.38 -2.12
CA ILE A 125 -12.96 0.28 -3.43
C ILE A 125 -12.70 1.77 -3.28
N TRP A 126 -11.61 2.21 -3.89
CA TRP A 126 -11.24 3.61 -4.02
C TRP A 126 -12.09 4.27 -5.11
N THR A 127 -12.45 5.53 -4.88
CA THR A 127 -13.08 6.38 -5.88
C THR A 127 -12.00 6.92 -6.81
N VAL A 128 -12.16 6.79 -8.12
CA VAL A 128 -11.33 7.54 -9.07
C VAL A 128 -11.80 8.99 -9.06
N LYS A 129 -10.96 9.90 -8.53
CA LYS A 129 -11.26 11.34 -8.53
C LYS A 129 -10.95 11.96 -9.88
N GLU A 130 -9.85 11.52 -10.49
CA GLU A 130 -9.33 12.08 -11.73
C GLU A 130 -8.46 11.06 -12.43
N LYS A 131 -8.54 11.01 -13.75
CA LYS A 131 -7.60 10.31 -14.63
C LYS A 131 -7.34 11.20 -15.83
N VAL A 132 -6.07 11.46 -16.11
CA VAL A 132 -5.63 12.28 -17.22
C VAL A 132 -4.68 11.46 -18.08
N ASP A 133 -4.91 11.51 -19.40
CA ASP A 133 -4.01 10.99 -20.41
C ASP A 133 -3.21 12.15 -21.03
N GLY A 134 -2.14 11.86 -21.77
CA GLY A 134 -1.40 12.88 -22.51
C GLY A 134 0.09 12.84 -22.22
N GLU A 135 0.70 14.01 -22.03
CA GLU A 135 2.15 14.10 -21.92
C GLU A 135 2.68 13.47 -20.62
N PHE A 136 1.99 13.73 -19.51
CA PHE A 136 2.24 13.25 -18.16
C PHE A 136 0.97 12.56 -17.62
N PRO A 137 0.67 11.32 -18.05
CA PRO A 137 -0.57 10.66 -17.67
C PRO A 137 -0.57 10.30 -16.19
N TYR A 138 -1.70 10.52 -15.51
CA TYR A 138 -1.86 10.21 -14.09
C TYR A 138 -3.27 9.76 -13.73
N ILE A 139 -3.41 9.12 -12.56
CA ILE A 139 -4.69 8.79 -11.94
C ILE A 139 -4.63 9.09 -10.44
N THR A 140 -5.64 9.78 -9.93
CA THR A 140 -5.82 10.07 -8.50
C THR A 140 -6.99 9.27 -7.95
N LEU A 141 -6.71 8.45 -6.95
CA LEU A 141 -7.65 7.62 -6.22
C LEU A 141 -7.91 8.24 -4.84
N TYR A 142 -9.14 8.12 -4.35
CA TYR A 142 -9.58 8.67 -3.06
C TYR A 142 -10.36 7.64 -2.24
N TYR A 143 -10.09 7.64 -0.94
CA TYR A 143 -10.84 6.89 0.05
C TYR A 143 -11.15 7.76 1.27
N HIS A 144 -12.34 7.59 1.81
CA HIS A 144 -12.76 8.21 3.06
C HIS A 144 -12.85 7.12 4.12
N SER A 145 -11.94 7.17 5.09
CA SER A 145 -11.96 6.32 6.27
C SER A 145 -12.77 7.02 7.35
N PHE A 146 -13.81 6.36 7.87
CA PHE A 146 -14.66 6.94 8.92
C PHE A 146 -14.04 6.75 10.31
N ASP A 147 -14.46 7.58 11.29
CA ASP A 147 -14.01 7.45 12.68
C ASP A 147 -14.36 6.07 13.26
N GLY A 148 -13.35 5.36 13.76
CA GLY A 148 -13.48 4.00 14.28
C GLY A 148 -13.40 2.89 13.21
N GLU A 149 -13.02 3.21 11.96
CA GLU A 149 -12.81 2.18 10.94
C GLU A 149 -11.69 1.20 11.35
N GLN A 150 -11.79 -0.04 10.85
CA GLN A 150 -10.95 -1.19 11.19
C GLN A 150 -11.02 -1.65 12.65
N GLY A 151 -11.97 -1.13 13.44
CA GLY A 151 -12.20 -1.63 14.79
C GLY A 151 -12.77 -3.04 14.81
N MET A 152 -12.30 -3.86 15.74
CA MET A 152 -12.95 -5.11 16.11
C MET A 152 -14.07 -4.80 17.11
N TYR A 153 -15.24 -5.43 16.91
CA TYR A 153 -16.35 -5.31 17.85
C TYR A 153 -16.06 -6.19 19.06
N ASP A 154 -15.75 -5.59 20.20
CA ASP A 154 -15.64 -6.32 21.45
C ASP A 154 -17.04 -6.53 22.03
N ILE A 155 -17.51 -7.77 21.94
CA ILE A 155 -18.87 -8.15 22.37
C ILE A 155 -19.03 -8.09 23.90
N ILE A 156 -17.91 -8.09 24.64
CA ILE A 156 -17.90 -8.08 26.11
C ILE A 156 -17.99 -6.64 26.62
N THR A 157 -17.28 -5.71 25.99
CA THR A 157 -17.27 -4.30 26.40
C THR A 157 -18.30 -3.42 25.69
N ILE A 158 -18.98 -3.94 24.66
CA ILE A 158 -19.91 -3.19 23.80
C ILE A 158 -19.22 -1.91 23.27
N SER A 159 -17.96 -2.04 22.85
CA SER A 159 -17.18 -0.93 22.30
C SER A 159 -16.51 -1.33 20.99
N SER A 160 -16.55 -0.46 19.99
CA SER A 160 -15.74 -0.59 18.77
C SER A 160 -14.38 0.08 19.01
N LYS A 161 -13.28 -0.68 18.93
CA LYS A 161 -11.92 -0.16 19.08
C LYS A 161 -11.22 -0.04 17.71
N GLY A 162 -11.57 0.97 16.92
CA GLY A 162 -10.95 1.26 15.62
C GLY A 162 -10.10 2.54 15.60
N PHE A 163 -9.59 2.94 14.44
CA PHE A 163 -8.74 4.11 14.34
C PHE A 163 -9.49 5.40 14.68
N PRO A 164 -8.92 6.28 15.52
CA PRO A 164 -9.59 7.51 15.89
C PRO A 164 -9.63 8.46 14.71
N GLY A 165 -10.78 9.09 14.52
CA GLY A 165 -10.98 10.18 13.58
C GLY A 165 -11.24 9.74 12.15
N ALA A 166 -12.01 10.56 11.45
CA ALA A 166 -12.22 10.40 10.02
C ALA A 166 -10.98 10.89 9.26
N LEU A 167 -10.56 10.14 8.26
CA LEU A 167 -9.35 10.37 7.47
C LEU A 167 -9.67 10.33 5.98
N ASP A 168 -9.43 11.45 5.30
CA ASP A 168 -9.44 11.50 3.84
C ASP A 168 -8.08 11.10 3.31
N VAL A 169 -8.03 10.14 2.39
CA VAL A 169 -6.79 9.60 1.82
C VAL A 169 -6.81 9.67 0.30
N PHE A 170 -5.69 10.09 -0.27
CA PHE A 170 -5.51 10.22 -1.72
C PHE A 170 -4.22 9.55 -2.15
N VAL A 171 -4.26 8.88 -3.30
CA VAL A 171 -3.08 8.31 -3.95
C VAL A 171 -3.08 8.63 -5.42
N THR A 172 -2.00 9.26 -5.88
CA THR A 172 -1.79 9.60 -7.27
C THR A 172 -0.64 8.77 -7.82
N TYR A 173 -0.90 8.06 -8.93
CA TYR A 173 0.13 7.43 -9.75
C TYR A 173 0.31 8.25 -11.02
N GLU A 174 1.55 8.55 -11.39
CA GLU A 174 1.88 9.42 -12.52
C GLU A 174 3.12 8.91 -13.26
N ILE A 175 3.07 8.92 -14.59
CA ILE A 175 4.28 8.84 -15.41
C ILE A 175 4.81 10.27 -15.57
N SER A 176 5.71 10.67 -14.67
CA SER A 176 6.16 12.06 -14.51
C SER A 176 7.27 12.46 -15.50
N ALA A 177 7.95 11.48 -16.07
CA ALA A 177 8.95 11.62 -17.13
C ALA A 177 9.12 10.25 -17.83
N PRO A 178 9.89 10.17 -18.94
CA PRO A 178 10.21 8.88 -19.55
C PRO A 178 10.78 7.89 -18.53
N TYR A 179 10.12 6.74 -18.38
CA TYR A 179 10.48 5.68 -17.44
C TYR A 179 10.58 6.13 -15.97
N GLU A 180 9.85 7.18 -15.59
CA GLU A 180 9.71 7.61 -14.19
C GLU A 180 8.27 7.43 -13.72
N LEU A 181 8.07 6.63 -12.67
CA LEU A 181 6.80 6.44 -11.99
C LEU A 181 6.82 7.18 -10.65
N SER A 182 6.04 8.25 -10.57
CA SER A 182 5.80 9.03 -9.35
C SER A 182 4.56 8.49 -8.62
N ILE A 183 4.66 8.41 -7.29
CA ILE A 183 3.56 7.99 -6.40
C ILE A 183 3.45 9.01 -5.28
N ALA A 184 2.31 9.68 -5.18
CA ALA A 184 2.02 10.64 -4.12
C ALA A 184 0.86 10.15 -3.26
N MET A 185 1.15 9.84 -2.00
CA MET A 185 0.16 9.49 -0.98
C MET A 185 -0.06 10.69 -0.05
N ARG A 186 -1.32 11.05 0.16
CA ARG A 186 -1.75 12.16 1.03
C ARG A 186 -2.83 11.69 1.96
N ALA A 187 -2.83 12.21 3.18
CA ALA A 187 -3.93 11.99 4.11
C ALA A 187 -4.21 13.26 4.93
N LYS A 188 -5.47 13.44 5.31
CA LYS A 188 -5.91 14.54 6.16
C LYS A 188 -6.82 14.01 7.25
N SER A 189 -6.40 14.22 8.50
CA SER A 189 -7.31 14.01 9.63
C SER A 189 -8.35 15.13 9.65
N LEU A 190 -9.62 14.75 9.75
CA LEU A 190 -10.73 15.70 9.71
C LEU A 190 -11.16 16.17 11.11
N ASN A 191 -10.96 15.36 12.15
CA ASN A 191 -11.55 15.64 13.46
C ASN A 191 -10.76 15.15 14.69
N LYS A 192 -9.87 14.14 14.57
CA LYS A 192 -9.08 13.63 15.71
C LYS A 192 -7.66 13.27 15.28
N ALA A 193 -6.68 13.48 16.16
CA ALA A 193 -5.33 12.99 15.92
C ALA A 193 -5.34 11.48 15.67
N THR A 194 -4.65 11.02 14.63
CA THR A 194 -4.67 9.61 14.22
C THR A 194 -3.33 9.16 13.65
N PRO A 195 -2.89 7.92 13.90
CA PRO A 195 -1.69 7.38 13.30
C PRO A 195 -1.90 7.11 11.80
N VAL A 196 -1.01 7.61 10.96
CA VAL A 196 -1.02 7.39 9.50
C VAL A 196 0.38 7.01 9.04
N ASN A 197 0.50 5.81 8.46
CA ASN A 197 1.73 5.33 7.82
C ASN A 197 1.37 4.57 6.54
N LEU A 198 1.32 5.29 5.42
CA LEU A 198 0.96 4.73 4.11
C LEU A 198 2.21 4.24 3.40
N ALA A 199 2.19 3.02 2.85
CA ALA A 199 3.27 2.50 2.03
C ALA A 199 2.77 1.76 0.79
N GLN A 200 3.67 1.62 -0.16
CA GLN A 200 3.43 0.94 -1.43
C GLN A 200 4.09 -0.45 -1.43
N HIS A 201 3.28 -1.50 -1.63
CA HIS A 201 3.69 -2.89 -1.42
C HIS A 201 3.73 -3.71 -2.73
N SER A 202 4.26 -3.12 -3.82
CA SER A 202 4.54 -3.88 -5.03
C SER A 202 5.67 -4.88 -4.82
N TYR A 203 5.52 -6.06 -5.41
CA TYR A 203 6.56 -7.07 -5.49
C TYR A 203 7.25 -6.93 -6.85
N TRP A 204 8.50 -6.49 -6.83
CA TRP A 204 9.31 -6.21 -8.00
C TRP A 204 10.13 -7.44 -8.39
N ASN A 205 10.15 -7.73 -9.69
CA ASN A 205 11.09 -8.65 -10.31
C ASN A 205 11.52 -8.10 -11.68
N LEU A 206 12.74 -7.57 -11.76
CA LEU A 206 13.23 -6.81 -12.91
C LEU A 206 13.56 -7.68 -14.13
N GLY A 207 13.85 -8.97 -13.93
CA GLY A 207 13.89 -9.94 -15.04
C GLY A 207 12.51 -10.14 -15.71
N GLY A 208 11.44 -9.76 -15.00
CA GLY A 208 10.04 -9.94 -15.38
C GLY A 208 9.31 -10.76 -14.32
N HIS A 209 8.01 -10.56 -14.14
CA HIS A 209 7.25 -11.17 -13.04
C HIS A 209 7.29 -12.71 -13.04
N GLY A 210 7.52 -13.34 -14.20
CA GLY A 210 7.64 -14.78 -14.37
C GLY A 210 9.08 -15.31 -14.46
N SER A 211 10.09 -14.50 -14.15
CA SER A 211 11.52 -14.87 -14.35
C SER A 211 12.10 -15.81 -13.28
N GLY A 212 11.34 -16.10 -12.21
CA GLY A 212 11.81 -16.92 -11.09
C GLY A 212 12.19 -16.06 -9.89
N THR A 213 13.29 -16.42 -9.22
CA THR A 213 13.69 -15.80 -7.94
C THR A 213 14.47 -14.50 -8.14
N ILE A 214 14.37 -13.56 -7.19
CA ILE A 214 15.15 -12.31 -7.19
C ILE A 214 16.56 -12.43 -6.59
N LEU A 215 17.04 -13.65 -6.31
CA LEU A 215 18.29 -13.87 -5.56
C LEU A 215 19.54 -13.37 -6.30
N SER A 216 19.51 -13.35 -7.63
CA SER A 216 20.56 -12.80 -8.50
C SER A 216 20.54 -11.26 -8.56
N ASN A 217 19.42 -10.62 -8.23
CA ASN A 217 19.30 -9.17 -8.29
C ASN A 217 20.27 -8.50 -7.33
N THR A 218 20.88 -7.42 -7.77
CA THR A 218 21.69 -6.56 -6.90
C THR A 218 20.84 -5.48 -6.26
N VAL A 219 21.03 -5.27 -4.96
CA VAL A 219 20.37 -4.25 -4.17
C VAL A 219 21.44 -3.42 -3.47
N GLN A 220 21.25 -2.10 -3.46
CA GLN A 220 21.96 -1.17 -2.60
C GLN A 220 20.92 -0.35 -1.84
N ILE A 221 21.06 -0.23 -0.51
CA ILE A 221 20.16 0.54 0.35
C ILE A 221 20.99 1.62 1.06
N PHE A 222 20.58 2.88 0.95
CA PHE A 222 21.28 4.03 1.54
C PHE A 222 20.88 4.23 3.00
N ALA A 223 21.15 3.21 3.82
CA ALA A 223 20.78 3.13 5.22
C ALA A 223 21.84 2.36 6.03
N SER A 224 22.46 3.03 7.00
CA SER A 224 23.52 2.47 7.85
C SER A 224 22.98 1.73 9.08
N LYS A 225 21.68 1.79 9.33
CA LYS A 225 21.02 1.17 10.48
C LYS A 225 19.70 0.51 10.08
N ILE A 226 19.25 -0.43 10.91
CA ILE A 226 17.92 -1.03 10.88
C ILE A 226 17.22 -0.84 12.23
N THR A 227 15.91 -1.03 12.26
CA THR A 227 15.13 -1.22 13.49
C THR A 227 14.99 -2.73 13.75
N PRO A 228 15.84 -3.36 14.59
CA PRO A 228 15.77 -4.79 14.83
C PRO A 228 14.43 -5.17 15.46
N VAL A 229 14.00 -6.40 15.21
CA VAL A 229 12.72 -6.95 15.66
C VAL A 229 12.90 -8.09 16.66
N ASP A 230 11.87 -8.33 17.46
CA ASP A 230 11.78 -9.50 18.33
C ASP A 230 11.26 -10.75 17.59
N ALA A 231 11.00 -11.83 18.33
CA ALA A 231 10.52 -13.09 17.75
C ALA A 231 9.14 -13.00 17.09
N ASN A 232 8.38 -11.94 17.35
CA ASN A 232 7.07 -11.67 16.75
C ASN A 232 7.15 -10.66 15.60
N LEU A 233 8.37 -10.35 15.13
CA LEU A 233 8.64 -9.33 14.11
C LEU A 233 8.26 -7.90 14.54
N ILE A 234 8.19 -7.64 15.84
CA ILE A 234 7.90 -6.32 16.40
C ILE A 234 9.22 -5.59 16.67
N PRO A 235 9.39 -4.33 16.22
CA PRO A 235 10.58 -3.55 16.53
C PRO A 235 10.86 -3.49 18.02
N THR A 236 12.13 -3.54 18.40
CA THR A 236 12.52 -3.44 19.82
C THR A 236 12.64 -2.00 20.31
N GLY A 237 12.36 -1.01 19.46
CA GLY A 237 12.65 0.41 19.70
C GLY A 237 14.13 0.81 19.58
N ALA A 238 15.01 -0.13 19.22
CA ALA A 238 16.45 0.12 19.07
C ALA A 238 16.83 0.50 17.63
N PHE A 239 18.06 0.98 17.45
CA PHE A 239 18.71 1.11 16.15
C PHE A 239 19.98 0.28 16.14
N MET A 240 20.14 -0.59 15.15
CA MET A 240 21.31 -1.47 15.02
C MET A 240 22.08 -1.12 13.74
N PRO A 241 23.41 -0.94 13.79
CA PRO A 241 24.20 -0.70 12.59
C PRO A 241 24.18 -1.93 11.68
N VAL A 242 24.16 -1.70 10.36
CA VAL A 242 24.19 -2.79 9.37
C VAL A 242 25.61 -3.33 9.14
N SER A 243 26.64 -2.52 9.38
CA SER A 243 28.03 -2.88 9.09
C SER A 243 28.45 -4.17 9.80
N GLY A 244 29.01 -5.11 9.05
CA GLY A 244 29.44 -6.41 9.57
C GLY A 244 28.29 -7.41 9.77
N THR A 245 27.05 -7.05 9.42
CA THR A 245 25.88 -7.94 9.52
C THR A 245 25.41 -8.40 8.14
N PRO A 246 24.53 -9.44 8.06
CA PRO A 246 23.88 -9.83 6.80
C PRO A 246 23.03 -8.72 6.15
N TYR A 247 22.66 -7.68 6.90
CA TYR A 247 21.87 -6.54 6.45
C TYR A 247 22.71 -5.43 5.78
N ASP A 248 24.02 -5.61 5.63
CA ASP A 248 24.88 -4.58 5.01
C ASP A 248 24.72 -4.54 3.47
N PHE A 249 23.79 -3.69 3.02
CA PHE A 249 23.55 -3.30 1.62
C PHE A 249 24.03 -1.87 1.31
N LEU A 250 24.94 -1.29 2.11
CA LEU A 250 25.49 0.06 1.85
C LEU A 250 26.23 0.11 0.51
N LYS A 251 26.78 -1.03 0.08
CA LYS A 251 27.30 -1.28 -1.26
C LYS A 251 26.36 -2.24 -2.01
N PRO A 252 26.31 -2.20 -3.35
CA PRO A 252 25.54 -3.16 -4.12
C PRO A 252 25.93 -4.60 -3.78
N MET A 253 24.96 -5.41 -3.38
CA MET A 253 25.11 -6.82 -3.05
C MET A 253 23.98 -7.61 -3.70
N THR A 254 24.23 -8.84 -4.14
CA THR A 254 23.13 -9.70 -4.59
C THR A 254 22.25 -10.09 -3.40
N VAL A 255 20.94 -10.15 -3.61
CA VAL A 255 20.00 -10.52 -2.54
C VAL A 255 20.35 -11.89 -1.95
N GLY A 256 20.70 -12.86 -2.79
CA GLY A 256 21.04 -14.21 -2.38
C GLY A 256 22.38 -14.34 -1.64
N SER A 257 23.29 -13.35 -1.71
CA SER A 257 24.66 -13.51 -1.17
C SER A 257 24.74 -13.81 0.32
N ARG A 258 23.74 -13.39 1.11
CA ARG A 258 23.72 -13.51 2.57
C ARG A 258 22.35 -13.90 3.13
N ILE A 259 21.39 -14.22 2.27
CA ILE A 259 20.00 -14.47 2.68
C ILE A 259 19.87 -15.68 3.62
N ASP A 260 20.72 -16.70 3.47
CA ASP A 260 20.75 -17.88 4.34
C ASP A 260 21.10 -17.55 5.81
N LYS A 261 21.71 -16.38 6.06
CA LYS A 261 22.01 -15.90 7.42
C LYS A 261 20.83 -15.17 8.07
N VAL A 262 19.74 -14.98 7.34
CA VAL A 262 18.53 -14.28 7.77
C VAL A 262 17.31 -15.13 7.37
N PRO A 263 17.13 -16.35 7.90
CA PRO A 263 15.96 -17.16 7.56
C PRO A 263 14.67 -16.52 8.12
N PRO A 264 13.54 -16.52 7.38
CA PRO A 264 13.34 -17.11 6.05
C PRO A 264 13.74 -16.21 4.87
N GLY A 265 14.17 -14.99 5.14
CA GLY A 265 14.71 -14.02 4.18
C GLY A 265 14.72 -12.63 4.82
N TYR A 266 14.99 -11.59 4.03
CA TYR A 266 14.92 -10.23 4.54
C TYR A 266 13.46 -9.82 4.75
N ASP A 267 13.19 -9.26 5.92
CA ASP A 267 11.93 -8.60 6.28
C ASP A 267 12.24 -7.61 7.40
N ILE A 268 12.81 -6.45 7.02
CA ILE A 268 13.32 -5.50 8.00
C ILE A 268 13.24 -4.06 7.52
N ASN A 269 12.95 -3.15 8.45
CA ASN A 269 12.97 -1.71 8.19
C ASN A 269 14.39 -1.15 8.35
N TYR A 270 14.85 -0.51 7.28
CA TYR A 270 16.10 0.25 7.21
C TYR A 270 15.86 1.72 7.57
N VAL A 271 16.78 2.32 8.30
CA VAL A 271 16.78 3.73 8.71
C VAL A 271 17.61 4.53 7.71
N LEU A 272 16.95 5.39 6.93
CA LEU A 272 17.60 6.08 5.82
C LEU A 272 18.53 7.20 6.33
N ASP A 273 19.78 7.18 5.85
CA ASP A 273 20.85 8.04 6.36
C ASP A 273 20.74 9.47 5.85
N GLN A 274 20.40 9.62 4.56
CA GLN A 274 20.51 10.88 3.87
C GLN A 274 19.40 11.86 4.32
N PRO A 275 19.72 13.15 4.50
CA PRO A 275 18.68 14.15 4.65
C PRO A 275 17.86 14.25 3.35
N ILE A 276 16.68 14.85 3.47
CA ILE A 276 15.86 15.19 2.30
C ILE A 276 16.58 16.27 1.49
N GLY A 277 16.76 16.03 0.20
CA GLY A 277 17.38 16.99 -0.73
C GLY A 277 16.45 18.14 -1.10
N SER A 278 16.95 19.07 -1.91
CA SER A 278 16.21 20.27 -2.35
C SER A 278 14.94 19.97 -3.15
N ASN A 279 14.86 18.79 -3.79
CA ASN A 279 13.67 18.30 -4.48
C ASN A 279 12.63 17.66 -3.55
N GLY A 280 12.83 17.69 -2.23
CA GLY A 280 11.90 17.12 -1.26
C GLY A 280 11.96 15.60 -1.11
N MET A 281 12.97 14.93 -1.69
CA MET A 281 13.20 13.48 -1.55
C MET A 281 14.68 13.15 -1.36
N ARG A 282 14.98 11.89 -1.02
CA ARG A 282 16.32 11.32 -1.00
C ARG A 282 16.35 10.00 -1.76
N LYS A 283 17.53 9.60 -2.21
CA LYS A 283 17.76 8.27 -2.78
C LYS A 283 17.66 7.23 -1.66
N VAL A 284 16.82 6.22 -1.86
CA VAL A 284 16.49 5.17 -0.89
C VAL A 284 17.26 3.90 -1.23
N ALA A 285 17.15 3.46 -2.48
CA ALA A 285 17.76 2.22 -2.95
C ALA A 285 18.04 2.24 -4.45
N VAL A 286 18.94 1.36 -4.88
CA VAL A 286 19.11 0.97 -6.29
C VAL A 286 18.91 -0.54 -6.37
N VAL A 287 18.09 -0.98 -7.32
CA VAL A 287 17.87 -2.40 -7.62
C VAL A 287 18.18 -2.64 -9.08
N LYS A 288 18.92 -3.70 -9.38
CA LYS A 288 19.24 -4.10 -10.76
C LYS A 288 19.07 -5.60 -10.92
N ASP A 289 18.47 -5.99 -12.05
CA ASP A 289 18.33 -7.37 -12.47
C ASP A 289 19.69 -8.08 -12.56
N GLY A 290 19.75 -9.31 -12.05
CA GLY A 290 20.94 -10.15 -12.11
C GLY A 290 21.08 -10.92 -13.42
N ASP A 291 19.98 -11.16 -14.14
CA ASP A 291 19.89 -12.20 -15.17
C ASP A 291 19.75 -11.66 -16.61
N GLY A 292 20.42 -10.54 -16.87
CA GLY A 292 20.73 -10.08 -18.23
C GLY A 292 19.63 -9.31 -18.96
N SER A 293 18.55 -8.92 -18.29
CA SER A 293 17.63 -7.91 -18.85
C SER A 293 18.29 -6.52 -18.85
N GLY A 294 19.19 -6.25 -17.90
CA GLY A 294 19.79 -4.92 -17.72
C GLY A 294 18.89 -3.93 -16.96
N ARG A 295 17.60 -4.27 -16.77
CA ARG A 295 16.63 -3.44 -16.06
C ARG A 295 17.09 -3.13 -14.64
N ALA A 296 16.92 -1.88 -14.25
CA ALA A 296 17.22 -1.35 -12.94
C ALA A 296 16.18 -0.28 -12.56
N PHE A 297 16.09 0.02 -11.27
CA PHE A 297 15.51 1.28 -10.83
C PHE A 297 16.31 1.91 -9.70
N GLU A 298 16.20 3.23 -9.62
CA GLU A 298 16.46 3.99 -8.41
C GLU A 298 15.13 4.32 -7.73
N LEU A 299 15.04 4.07 -6.42
CA LEU A 299 13.92 4.51 -5.60
C LEU A 299 14.32 5.77 -4.85
N TRP A 300 13.48 6.80 -4.97
CA TRP A 300 13.58 8.04 -4.21
C TRP A 300 12.31 8.25 -3.39
N ALA A 301 12.42 8.74 -2.16
CA ALA A 301 11.26 9.01 -1.32
C ALA A 301 11.53 10.04 -0.23
N ASN A 302 10.47 10.46 0.49
CA ASN A 302 10.57 11.40 1.61
C ASN A 302 10.35 10.77 3.01
N GLN A 303 10.06 9.48 3.09
CA GLN A 303 9.78 8.77 4.35
C GLN A 303 11.06 8.31 5.07
N PRO A 304 11.10 8.30 6.42
CA PRO A 304 12.31 8.05 7.22
C PRO A 304 12.90 6.64 7.08
N GLY A 305 12.08 5.65 6.76
CA GLY A 305 12.51 4.27 6.62
C GLY A 305 12.07 3.62 5.31
N VAL A 306 12.60 2.42 5.08
CA VAL A 306 12.18 1.52 4.01
C VAL A 306 12.15 0.09 4.51
N GLN A 307 11.00 -0.58 4.39
CA GLN A 307 10.92 -2.03 4.60
C GLN A 307 11.51 -2.73 3.38
N PHE A 308 12.51 -3.58 3.60
CA PHE A 308 13.02 -4.49 2.58
C PHE A 308 12.53 -5.89 2.89
N TYR A 309 11.63 -6.38 2.04
CA TYR A 309 11.03 -7.70 2.16
C TYR A 309 11.28 -8.52 0.89
N THR A 310 11.73 -9.76 1.04
CA THR A 310 12.13 -10.62 -0.09
C THR A 310 11.13 -11.71 -0.43
N GLY A 311 9.83 -11.49 -0.21
CA GLY A 311 8.81 -12.46 -0.65
C GLY A 311 8.91 -13.81 0.05
N ASN A 312 9.33 -13.82 1.32
CA ASN A 312 9.69 -15.01 2.09
C ASN A 312 8.53 -15.98 2.27
N PHE A 313 7.29 -15.48 2.19
CA PHE A 313 6.06 -16.25 2.40
C PHE A 313 5.26 -16.48 1.11
N LEU A 314 5.83 -16.15 -0.07
CA LEU A 314 5.24 -16.54 -1.34
C LEU A 314 5.32 -18.07 -1.48
N ASN A 315 4.17 -18.73 -1.55
CA ASN A 315 4.08 -20.18 -1.62
C ASN A 315 3.12 -20.59 -2.73
N ASP A 316 3.68 -20.99 -3.87
CA ASP A 316 2.98 -21.45 -5.08
C ASP A 316 1.76 -20.60 -5.48
N VAL A 317 1.95 -19.29 -5.47
CA VAL A 317 0.88 -18.34 -5.78
C VAL A 317 0.70 -18.25 -7.29
N LYS A 318 -0.44 -18.73 -7.80
CA LYS A 318 -0.80 -18.57 -9.22
C LYS A 318 -1.05 -17.10 -9.55
N GLY A 319 -0.13 -16.49 -10.27
CA GLY A 319 -0.13 -15.10 -10.71
C GLY A 319 -0.56 -14.92 -12.17
N LYS A 320 -0.11 -13.79 -12.75
CA LYS A 320 -0.35 -13.40 -14.14
C LYS A 320 0.13 -14.45 -15.13
N GLY A 321 -0.62 -14.62 -16.22
CA GLY A 321 -0.28 -15.54 -17.31
C GLY A 321 -0.18 -17.01 -16.88
N GLY A 322 -0.70 -17.36 -15.70
CA GLY A 322 -0.58 -18.70 -15.13
C GLY A 322 0.79 -19.02 -14.50
N HIS A 323 1.71 -18.05 -14.40
CA HIS A 323 2.98 -18.23 -13.69
C HIS A 323 2.75 -18.53 -12.21
N ILE A 324 3.62 -19.35 -11.62
CA ILE A 324 3.60 -19.68 -10.19
C ILE A 324 4.71 -18.89 -9.51
N TYR A 325 4.33 -18.04 -8.56
CA TYR A 325 5.26 -17.28 -7.74
C TYR A 325 5.60 -18.08 -6.47
N GLY A 326 6.83 -18.57 -6.41
CA GLY A 326 7.40 -19.24 -5.25
C GLY A 326 8.13 -18.28 -4.30
N ILE A 327 8.78 -18.86 -3.29
CA ILE A 327 9.57 -18.12 -2.30
C ILE A 327 10.63 -17.28 -3.03
N HIS A 328 10.76 -16.02 -2.64
CA HIS A 328 11.69 -15.05 -3.25
C HIS A 328 11.42 -14.75 -4.72
N ALA A 329 10.20 -14.91 -5.24
CA ALA A 329 9.87 -14.53 -6.61
C ALA A 329 9.81 -13.00 -6.84
N GLY A 330 9.76 -12.19 -5.78
CA GLY A 330 9.76 -10.73 -5.85
C GLY A 330 10.25 -10.09 -4.55
N LEU A 331 10.72 -8.85 -4.65
CA LEU A 331 11.10 -8.02 -3.50
C LEU A 331 10.20 -6.79 -3.36
N CYS A 332 10.01 -6.31 -2.14
CA CYS A 332 9.30 -5.08 -1.81
C CYS A 332 10.28 -4.06 -1.22
N LEU A 333 10.05 -2.79 -1.55
CA LEU A 333 10.74 -1.64 -0.96
C LEU A 333 9.68 -0.62 -0.54
N GLU A 334 9.17 -0.79 0.66
CA GLU A 334 8.05 -0.01 1.19
C GLU A 334 8.61 1.17 1.97
N THR A 335 8.69 2.35 1.36
CA THR A 335 9.13 3.54 2.09
C THR A 335 8.04 3.96 3.07
N GLN A 336 8.40 4.30 4.30
CA GLN A 336 7.42 4.45 5.39
C GLN A 336 8.00 5.14 6.63
N GLY A 337 7.12 5.51 7.56
CA GLY A 337 7.45 5.69 8.96
C GLY A 337 7.98 4.39 9.58
N PHE A 338 8.79 4.51 10.64
CA PHE A 338 9.32 3.31 11.28
C PHE A 338 8.20 2.45 11.84
N PRO A 339 8.33 1.12 11.68
CA PRO A 339 7.40 0.23 12.30
C PRO A 339 7.28 0.48 13.82
N ASP A 340 6.07 0.37 14.36
CA ASP A 340 5.73 0.47 15.78
C ASP A 340 6.08 1.84 16.41
N SER A 341 6.19 2.88 15.56
CA SER A 341 6.53 4.24 15.98
C SER A 341 5.56 4.83 17.00
N VAL A 342 4.29 4.41 17.01
CA VAL A 342 3.31 4.83 18.01
C VAL A 342 3.65 4.36 19.44
N ASN A 343 4.40 3.26 19.59
CA ASN A 343 4.84 2.71 20.89
C ASN A 343 6.30 2.99 21.23
N HIS A 344 7.01 3.62 20.31
CA HIS A 344 8.41 3.95 20.48
C HIS A 344 8.58 5.47 20.38
N PRO A 345 8.51 6.21 21.50
CA PRO A 345 8.65 7.68 21.50
C PRO A 345 9.97 8.21 20.92
N LYS A 346 10.99 7.35 20.78
CA LYS A 346 12.27 7.69 20.13
C LYS A 346 12.21 7.60 18.60
N PHE A 347 11.20 6.96 18.05
CA PHE A 347 10.97 6.91 16.60
C PHE A 347 10.26 8.19 16.15
N PRO A 348 10.46 8.63 14.89
CA PRO A 348 9.71 9.75 14.34
C PRO A 348 8.21 9.48 14.43
N SER A 349 7.46 10.44 14.96
CA SER A 349 6.00 10.34 15.08
C SER A 349 5.35 10.10 13.72
N GLN A 350 4.31 9.28 13.71
CA GLN A 350 3.40 9.07 12.58
C GLN A 350 1.97 9.52 12.92
N ILE A 351 1.82 10.40 13.91
CA ILE A 351 0.51 10.98 14.27
C ILE A 351 0.23 12.20 13.39
N VAL A 352 -0.96 12.23 12.79
CA VAL A 352 -1.47 13.34 11.99
C VAL A 352 -2.59 14.02 12.77
N ASN A 353 -2.41 15.30 13.12
CA ASN A 353 -3.43 16.10 13.80
C ASN A 353 -4.39 16.76 12.78
N PRO A 354 -5.62 17.12 13.21
CA PRO A 354 -6.49 17.95 12.39
C PRO A 354 -5.80 19.25 11.97
N GLY A 355 -5.86 19.57 10.67
CA GLY A 355 -5.20 20.73 10.08
C GLY A 355 -3.78 20.47 9.56
N GLU A 356 -3.18 19.32 9.86
CA GLU A 356 -1.90 18.89 9.29
C GLU A 356 -2.10 18.07 8.01
N ASP A 357 -1.16 18.16 7.08
CA ASP A 357 -1.14 17.33 5.88
C ASP A 357 -0.12 16.18 6.04
N TYR A 358 -0.57 14.93 5.91
CA TYR A 358 0.34 13.81 5.68
C TYR A 358 0.82 13.81 4.23
N LYS A 359 2.13 13.69 4.01
CA LYS A 359 2.77 13.69 2.69
C LYS A 359 3.81 12.59 2.57
N HIS A 360 3.51 11.60 1.73
CA HIS A 360 4.47 10.59 1.31
C HIS A 360 4.62 10.63 -0.21
N ASN A 361 5.84 10.86 -0.69
CA ASN A 361 6.20 10.82 -2.10
C ASN A 361 7.21 9.71 -2.34
N MET A 362 7.00 8.97 -3.44
CA MET A 362 7.93 8.00 -3.99
C MET A 362 8.16 8.31 -5.46
N LEU A 363 9.35 8.03 -5.96
CA LEU A 363 9.71 8.13 -7.36
C LEU A 363 10.60 6.95 -7.73
N PHE A 364 10.10 6.12 -8.64
CA PHE A 364 10.87 5.06 -9.28
C PHE A 364 11.43 5.60 -10.60
N LYS A 365 12.75 5.68 -10.71
CA LYS A 365 13.45 6.01 -11.96
C LYS A 365 13.99 4.74 -12.57
N PHE A 366 13.33 4.22 -13.61
CA PHE A 366 13.77 3.01 -14.27
C PHE A 366 14.87 3.29 -15.29
N SER A 367 15.76 2.31 -15.46
CA SER A 367 16.78 2.27 -16.50
C SER A 367 16.95 0.82 -16.97
N PHE A 368 17.60 0.61 -18.12
CA PHE A 368 17.81 -0.71 -18.68
C PHE A 368 19.02 -0.75 -19.60
#